data_AF-A0A834T3P4-F1
#
_entry.id   AF-A0A834T3P4-F1
#
_cell.length_a   1.000
_cell.length_b   1.000
_cell.length_c   1.000
_cell.angle_alpha   90.00
_cell.angle_beta   90.00
_cell.angle_gamma   90.00
#
_symmetry.space_group_name_H-M   'P 1'
#
loop_
_entity.id
_entity.type
_entity.pdbx_description
1 polymer ?
#
loop_
_entity_poly.entity_id
_entity_poly.type
_entity_poly.pdbx_seq_one_letter_code
_entity_poly.pdbx_strand_id
1 'polypeptide(L)'
;MTSNCERDGNSFGRLPDHLLIEIFIRVPASEWTEISCVKKHWASLFRCECLWQAALAKNFPLADRAKRWPGPIPRGLCKRRFMAFYISKHMFSLDGEEDEIVGHTYLFLKEQLELSVMPPHSGILHGTIIDQFIACGKSRDLAHELASLIWLAVLDNLEENQQNFCLLKRLAQEGDFFLPYPYTRSVKAQWRVFERLFTDFRDCFNHVDYYDILACAKSKFQPIPSACVYLEIFIMTRNVSITFIWYYCRTMFEDGSYFKFNYNSY
;
A
#
# COMPACT_ATOMS: atom_id res chain seq x y z
N MET A 1 -14.90 2.21 -62.94
CA MET A 1 -14.53 1.10 -62.03
C MET A 1 -13.61 1.67 -60.95
N THR A 2 -14.07 1.49 -59.70
CA THR A 2 -13.36 1.60 -58.42
C THR A 2 -12.58 2.88 -58.10
N SER A 3 -13.27 3.74 -57.34
CA SER A 3 -12.73 4.73 -56.41
C SER A 3 -11.69 4.12 -55.46
N ASN A 4 -10.47 4.64 -55.47
CA ASN A 4 -9.56 4.52 -54.33
C ASN A 4 -9.99 5.55 -53.27
N CYS A 5 -10.99 5.18 -52.49
CA CYS A 5 -11.22 5.78 -51.19
C CYS A 5 -10.19 5.16 -50.25
N GLU A 6 -8.97 5.74 -50.21
CA GLU A 6 -8.06 5.50 -49.10
C GLU A 6 -8.80 5.95 -47.84
N ARG A 7 -9.26 4.95 -47.09
CA ARG A 7 -9.95 5.12 -45.83
C ARG A 7 -8.92 5.62 -44.84
N ASP A 8 -8.82 6.94 -44.71
CA ASP A 8 -8.09 7.66 -43.66
C ASP A 8 -8.58 7.20 -42.27
N GLY A 9 -8.14 6.02 -41.85
CA GLY A 9 -8.67 5.26 -40.72
C GLY A 9 -8.15 5.72 -39.36
N ASN A 10 -7.96 7.02 -39.14
CA ASN A 10 -7.52 7.51 -37.83
C ASN A 10 -8.13 8.88 -37.48
N SER A 11 -9.45 8.92 -37.38
CA SER A 11 -10.22 10.10 -36.96
C SER A 11 -9.76 10.67 -35.62
N PHE A 12 -9.40 9.82 -34.66
CA PHE A 12 -8.86 10.24 -33.35
C PHE A 12 -7.49 10.90 -33.42
N GLY A 13 -6.67 10.58 -34.42
CA GLY A 13 -5.34 11.20 -34.59
C GLY A 13 -5.38 12.67 -35.02
N ARG A 14 -6.55 13.17 -35.45
CA ARG A 14 -6.75 14.55 -35.92
C ARG A 14 -7.41 15.45 -34.87
N LEU A 15 -7.82 14.89 -33.72
CA LEU A 15 -8.46 15.67 -32.67
C LEU A 15 -7.43 16.55 -31.94
N PRO A 16 -7.78 17.79 -31.57
CA PRO A 16 -6.97 18.61 -30.68
C PRO A 16 -6.77 17.96 -29.31
N ASP A 17 -5.61 18.22 -28.69
CA ASP A 17 -5.19 17.66 -27.39
C ASP A 17 -6.25 17.81 -26.29
N HIS A 18 -6.91 18.96 -26.20
CA HIS A 18 -7.92 19.20 -25.16
C HIS A 18 -9.16 18.29 -25.31
N LEU A 19 -9.54 17.94 -26.55
CA LEU A 19 -10.62 16.98 -26.79
C LEU A 19 -10.17 15.55 -26.51
N LEU A 20 -8.92 15.19 -26.86
CA LEU A 20 -8.35 13.90 -26.51
C LEU A 20 -8.29 13.70 -24.99
N ILE A 21 -7.83 14.72 -24.25
CA ILE A 21 -7.81 14.71 -22.79
C ILE A 21 -9.23 14.50 -22.24
N GLU A 22 -10.21 15.27 -22.71
CA GLU A 22 -11.61 15.15 -22.24
C GLU A 22 -12.18 13.74 -22.51
N ILE A 23 -11.83 13.12 -23.63
CA ILE A 23 -12.20 11.74 -23.96
C ILE A 23 -11.51 10.78 -22.99
N PHE A 24 -10.20 10.90 -22.79
CA PHE A 24 -9.43 9.98 -21.94
C PHE A 24 -9.89 10.01 -20.48
N ILE A 25 -10.14 11.20 -19.91
CA ILE A 25 -10.59 11.30 -18.51
C ILE A 25 -12.02 10.76 -18.29
N ARG A 26 -12.76 10.44 -19.36
CA ARG A 26 -14.06 9.75 -19.32
C ARG A 26 -13.95 8.23 -19.32
N VAL A 27 -12.81 7.69 -19.69
CA VAL A 27 -12.53 6.26 -19.56
C VAL A 27 -12.08 5.96 -18.12
N PRO A 28 -12.43 4.79 -17.54
CA PRO A 28 -11.93 4.38 -16.23
C PRO A 28 -10.40 4.45 -16.13
N ALA A 29 -9.89 4.91 -14.98
CA ALA A 29 -8.46 5.09 -14.75
C ALA A 29 -7.63 3.80 -14.90
N SER A 30 -8.25 2.64 -14.69
CA SER A 30 -7.63 1.32 -14.89
C SER A 30 -7.15 1.08 -16.33
N GLU A 31 -7.78 1.71 -17.33
CA GLU A 31 -7.46 1.53 -18.75
C GLU A 31 -6.41 2.54 -19.24
N TRP A 32 -6.03 3.54 -18.43
CA TRP A 32 -5.20 4.65 -18.88
C TRP A 32 -3.78 4.22 -19.27
N THR A 33 -3.24 3.20 -18.62
CA THR A 33 -1.94 2.62 -19.00
C THR A 33 -1.99 2.08 -20.42
N GLU A 34 -3.02 1.31 -20.76
CA GLU A 34 -3.20 0.74 -22.09
C GLU A 34 -3.41 1.82 -23.15
N ILE A 35 -4.26 2.82 -22.86
CA ILE A 35 -4.51 3.96 -23.75
C ILE A 35 -3.20 4.72 -24.01
N SER A 36 -2.40 4.96 -22.97
CA SER A 36 -1.13 5.68 -23.12
C SER A 36 -0.15 4.95 -24.05
N CYS A 37 -0.24 3.63 -24.15
CA CYS A 37 0.61 2.80 -25.00
C CYS A 37 0.20 2.77 -26.49
N VAL A 38 -1.02 3.20 -26.83
CA VAL A 38 -1.55 3.13 -28.21
C VAL A 38 -0.76 4.00 -29.18
N LYS A 39 -0.35 5.20 -28.76
CA LYS A 39 0.41 6.15 -29.59
C LYS A 39 1.36 6.99 -28.76
N LYS A 40 2.54 7.30 -29.33
CA LYS A 40 3.55 8.18 -28.70
C LYS A 40 2.97 9.56 -28.31
N HIS A 41 2.11 10.15 -29.15
CA HIS A 41 1.46 11.42 -28.84
C HIS A 41 0.52 11.27 -27.62
N TRP A 42 -0.25 10.19 -27.52
CA TRP A 42 -1.12 9.95 -26.37
C TRP A 42 -0.31 9.74 -25.10
N ALA A 43 0.77 8.95 -25.16
CA ALA A 43 1.73 8.80 -24.07
C ALA A 43 2.26 10.16 -23.56
N SER A 44 2.49 11.11 -24.48
CA SER A 44 2.95 12.46 -24.11
C SER A 44 1.88 13.25 -23.35
N LEU A 45 0.59 13.10 -23.69
CA LEU A 45 -0.52 13.74 -22.98
C LEU A 45 -0.63 13.23 -21.54
N PHE A 46 -0.42 11.94 -21.28
CA PHE A 46 -0.40 11.36 -19.94
C PHE A 46 0.80 11.79 -19.08
N ARG A 47 1.79 12.47 -19.67
CA ARG A 47 2.90 13.10 -18.94
C ARG A 47 2.62 14.57 -18.62
N CYS A 48 1.62 15.17 -19.24
CA CYS A 48 1.27 16.58 -19.06
C CYS A 48 0.40 16.81 -17.83
N GLU A 49 0.71 17.85 -17.05
CA GLU A 49 -0.07 18.23 -15.86
C GLU A 49 -1.52 18.59 -16.18
N CYS A 50 -1.81 19.16 -17.35
CA CYS A 50 -3.16 19.56 -17.74
C CYS A 50 -4.14 18.38 -17.80
N LEU A 51 -3.70 17.19 -18.21
CA LEU A 51 -4.53 15.99 -18.20
C LEU A 51 -4.90 15.61 -16.77
N TRP A 52 -3.91 15.57 -15.87
CA TRP A 52 -4.13 15.19 -14.47
C TRP A 52 -4.92 16.24 -13.70
N GLN A 53 -4.75 17.53 -14.03
CA GLN A 53 -5.57 18.60 -13.47
C GLN A 53 -7.03 18.47 -13.90
N ALA A 54 -7.30 18.20 -15.18
CA ALA A 54 -8.66 17.97 -15.67
C ALA A 54 -9.27 16.70 -15.04
N ALA A 55 -8.48 15.64 -14.91
CA ALA A 55 -8.87 14.41 -14.23
C ALA A 55 -9.24 14.64 -12.75
N LEU A 56 -8.45 15.42 -12.02
CA LEU A 56 -8.74 15.82 -10.64
C LEU A 56 -10.05 16.60 -10.54
N ALA A 57 -10.18 17.68 -11.32
CA ALA A 57 -11.36 18.53 -11.29
C ALA A 57 -12.65 17.75 -11.56
N LYS A 58 -12.58 16.76 -12.45
CA LYS A 58 -13.70 15.91 -12.79
C LYS A 58 -14.03 14.87 -11.70
N ASN A 59 -13.04 14.11 -11.25
CA ASN A 59 -13.29 12.94 -10.37
C ASN A 59 -13.35 13.32 -8.89
N PHE A 60 -12.70 14.43 -8.52
CA PHE A 60 -12.56 14.92 -7.15
C PHE A 60 -12.78 16.44 -7.13
N PRO A 61 -14.00 16.95 -7.45
CA PRO A 61 -14.27 18.38 -7.58
C PRO A 61 -14.05 19.18 -6.30
N LEU A 62 -14.02 18.51 -5.13
CA LEU A 62 -13.72 19.13 -3.84
C LEU A 62 -12.21 19.20 -3.54
N ALA A 63 -11.35 18.62 -4.39
CA ALA A 63 -9.90 18.58 -4.19
C ALA A 63 -9.24 19.99 -4.12
N ASP A 64 -9.84 21.00 -4.74
CA ASP A 64 -9.34 22.38 -4.68
C ASP A 64 -9.68 23.09 -3.35
N ARG A 65 -10.61 22.53 -2.56
CA ARG A 65 -10.93 23.03 -1.22
C ARG A 65 -9.98 22.48 -0.16
N ALA A 66 -9.32 21.36 -0.45
CA ALA A 66 -8.36 20.75 0.48
C ALA A 66 -7.15 21.69 0.67
N LYS A 67 -7.04 22.22 1.90
CA LYS A 67 -5.93 23.08 2.33
C LYS A 67 -4.60 22.33 2.18
N ARG A 68 -3.55 23.06 1.85
CA ARG A 68 -2.18 22.53 1.94
C ARG A 68 -1.95 22.08 3.39
N TRP A 69 -1.64 20.81 3.59
CA TRP A 69 -1.34 20.28 4.93
C TRP A 69 0.11 20.56 5.33
N PRO A 70 0.37 20.74 6.65
CA PRO A 70 1.72 20.80 7.19
C PRO A 70 2.32 19.38 7.25
N GLY A 71 3.62 19.29 7.54
CA GLY A 71 4.31 18.01 7.79
C GLY A 71 5.33 17.62 6.71
N PRO A 72 6.02 16.47 6.91
CA PRO A 72 7.16 16.06 6.10
C PRO A 72 6.80 15.54 4.70
N ILE A 73 5.57 15.09 4.46
CA ILE A 73 5.16 14.46 3.20
C ILE A 73 4.46 15.50 2.30
N PRO A 74 5.09 15.88 1.17
CA PRO A 74 4.56 16.91 0.30
C PRO A 74 3.41 16.40 -0.57
N ARG A 75 2.49 17.31 -0.90
CA ARG A 75 1.35 17.11 -1.80
C ARG A 75 1.73 16.82 -3.26
N GLY A 76 2.87 17.32 -3.73
CA GLY A 76 3.30 17.13 -5.12
C GLY A 76 2.36 17.77 -6.16
N LEU A 77 2.52 17.34 -7.42
CA LEU A 77 1.79 17.85 -8.59
C LEU A 77 0.48 17.08 -8.86
N CYS A 78 -0.29 17.48 -9.87
CA CYS A 78 -1.65 16.98 -10.11
C CYS A 78 -1.68 15.46 -10.32
N LYS A 79 -0.68 14.89 -10.99
CA LYS A 79 -0.59 13.43 -11.13
C LYS A 79 -0.50 12.73 -9.78
N ARG A 80 0.38 13.20 -8.88
CA ARG A 80 0.54 12.60 -7.54
C ARG A 80 -0.74 12.73 -6.74
N ARG A 81 -1.36 13.90 -6.76
CA ARG A 81 -2.63 14.16 -6.08
C ARG A 81 -3.75 13.26 -6.59
N PHE A 82 -3.86 13.09 -7.91
CA PHE A 82 -4.87 12.20 -8.51
C PHE A 82 -4.68 10.76 -8.04
N MET A 83 -3.45 10.26 -8.08
CA MET A 83 -3.14 8.90 -7.59
C MET A 83 -3.44 8.76 -6.10
N ALA A 84 -3.11 9.77 -5.28
CA ALA A 84 -3.40 9.76 -3.86
C ALA A 84 -4.92 9.65 -3.60
N PHE A 85 -5.73 10.51 -4.21
CA PHE A 85 -7.19 10.44 -4.09
C PHE A 85 -7.75 9.10 -4.58
N TYR A 86 -7.25 8.60 -5.71
CA TYR A 86 -7.67 7.32 -6.26
C TYR A 86 -7.41 6.18 -5.27
N ILE A 87 -6.19 6.13 -4.70
CA ILE A 87 -5.81 5.13 -3.69
C ILE A 87 -6.69 5.23 -2.46
N SER A 88 -6.89 6.42 -1.91
CA SER A 88 -7.71 6.61 -0.71
C SER A 88 -9.14 6.13 -0.91
N LYS A 89 -9.75 6.50 -2.03
CA LYS A 89 -11.11 6.11 -2.37
C LYS A 89 -11.27 4.61 -2.60
N HIS A 90 -10.30 3.97 -3.27
CA HIS A 90 -10.44 2.59 -3.73
C HIS A 90 -9.81 1.55 -2.79
N MET A 91 -8.85 1.94 -1.95
CA MET A 91 -8.15 1.01 -1.06
C MET A 91 -8.54 1.16 0.41
N PHE A 92 -8.92 2.38 0.85
CA PHE A 92 -9.20 2.66 2.25
C PHE A 92 -10.67 2.94 2.55
N SER A 93 -11.52 3.06 1.51
CA SER A 93 -12.97 3.32 1.64
C SER A 93 -13.29 4.44 2.63
N LEU A 94 -12.44 5.47 2.67
CA LEU A 94 -12.65 6.63 3.53
C LEU A 94 -13.62 7.57 2.83
N ASP A 95 -14.67 7.99 3.55
CA ASP A 95 -15.60 9.01 3.10
C ASP A 95 -15.25 10.33 3.81
N GLY A 96 -14.52 11.25 3.16
CA GLY A 96 -14.31 12.59 3.75
C GLY A 96 -13.22 13.48 3.14
N GLU A 97 -12.95 14.62 3.80
CA GLU A 97 -11.87 15.55 3.44
C GLU A 97 -10.47 15.05 3.84
N GLU A 98 -10.40 13.90 4.51
CA GLU A 98 -9.17 13.30 5.05
C GLU A 98 -8.45 12.38 4.04
N ASP A 99 -9.03 12.24 2.85
CA ASP A 99 -8.65 11.23 1.87
C ASP A 99 -7.29 11.50 1.26
N GLU A 100 -6.97 12.74 0.87
CA GLU A 100 -5.77 13.00 0.06
C GLU A 100 -4.48 12.60 0.81
N ILE A 101 -4.41 12.88 2.12
CA ILE A 101 -3.20 12.64 2.92
C ILE A 101 -2.93 11.16 3.13
N VAL A 102 -3.96 10.32 3.27
CA VAL A 102 -3.81 8.86 3.39
C VAL A 102 -3.22 8.27 2.11
N GLY A 103 -3.68 8.75 0.96
CA GLY A 103 -3.16 8.32 -0.34
C GLY A 103 -1.71 8.78 -0.54
N HIS A 104 -1.37 9.99 -0.12
CA HIS A 104 0.01 10.48 -0.20
C HIS A 104 0.97 9.76 0.74
N THR A 105 0.52 9.37 1.93
CA THR A 105 1.32 8.60 2.88
C THR A 105 1.52 7.17 2.41
N TYR A 106 0.50 6.55 1.78
CA TYR A 106 0.66 5.28 1.05
C TYR A 106 1.69 5.38 -0.07
N LEU A 107 1.56 6.37 -0.96
CA LEU A 107 2.51 6.56 -2.07
C LEU A 107 3.92 6.80 -1.56
N PHE A 108 4.07 7.65 -0.53
CA PHE A 108 5.36 7.88 0.12
C PHE A 108 5.97 6.59 0.63
N LEU A 109 5.24 5.78 1.40
CA LEU A 109 5.77 4.55 1.96
C LEU A 109 6.16 3.57 0.85
N LYS A 110 5.30 3.37 -0.15
CA LYS A 110 5.57 2.51 -1.29
C LYS A 110 6.85 2.95 -2.02
N GLU A 111 6.94 4.23 -2.38
CA GLU A 111 8.11 4.81 -3.07
C GLU A 111 9.39 4.62 -2.25
N GLN A 112 9.35 4.87 -0.93
CA GLN A 112 10.52 4.72 -0.06
C GLN A 112 10.99 3.27 0.04
N LEU A 113 10.08 2.30 0.06
CA LEU A 113 10.43 0.87 0.11
C LEU A 113 10.98 0.35 -1.23
N GLU A 114 10.52 0.93 -2.34
CA GLU A 114 10.99 0.59 -3.70
C GLU A 114 12.39 1.16 -4.03
N LEU A 115 12.91 2.09 -3.23
CA LEU A 115 14.27 2.64 -3.42
C LEU A 115 15.35 1.55 -3.25
N SER A 116 15.91 1.11 -4.38
CA SER A 116 16.80 -0.04 -4.48
C SER A 116 18.16 0.08 -3.78
N VAL A 117 18.64 1.28 -3.47
CA VAL A 117 20.06 1.45 -3.06
C VAL A 117 20.25 1.37 -1.54
N MET A 118 19.29 1.87 -0.75
CA MET A 118 19.19 1.70 0.72
C MET A 118 17.94 2.45 1.19
N PRO A 119 16.77 1.80 1.31
CA PRO A 119 15.60 2.44 1.88
C PRO A 119 15.88 2.80 3.35
N PRO A 120 15.31 3.90 3.87
CA PRO A 120 15.40 4.22 5.29
C PRO A 120 14.87 3.08 6.16
N HIS A 121 15.37 2.96 7.38
CA HIS A 121 14.88 1.97 8.35
C HIS A 121 13.36 2.12 8.54
N SER A 122 12.63 1.00 8.65
CA SER A 122 11.16 1.03 8.70
C SER A 122 10.61 1.86 9.87
N GLY A 123 11.34 1.92 10.99
CA GLY A 123 11.02 2.79 12.12
C GLY A 123 11.05 4.28 11.77
N ILE A 124 11.98 4.73 10.92
CA ILE A 124 12.05 6.13 10.45
C ILE A 124 10.87 6.41 9.52
N LEU A 125 10.58 5.49 8.60
CA LEU A 125 9.44 5.61 7.68
C LEU A 125 8.12 5.67 8.46
N HIS A 126 7.94 4.78 9.43
CA HIS A 126 6.76 4.78 10.30
C HIS A 126 6.66 6.08 11.11
N GLY A 127 7.75 6.54 11.73
CA GLY A 127 7.75 7.80 12.46
C GLY A 127 7.41 9.01 11.60
N THR A 128 7.90 9.03 10.35
CA THR A 128 7.55 10.09 9.38
C THR A 128 6.05 10.11 9.07
N ILE A 129 5.42 8.94 8.93
CA ILE A 129 3.97 8.82 8.71
C ILE A 129 3.19 9.29 9.94
N ILE A 130 3.63 8.89 11.14
CA ILE A 130 3.04 9.34 12.41
C ILE A 130 3.11 10.86 12.53
N ASP A 131 4.29 11.46 12.33
CA ASP A 131 4.50 12.91 12.41
C ASP A 131 3.65 13.65 11.38
N GLN A 132 3.47 13.07 10.19
CA GLN A 132 2.60 13.63 9.16
C GLN A 132 1.14 13.72 9.62
N PHE A 133 0.59 12.65 10.22
CA PHE A 133 -0.79 12.67 10.69
C PHE A 133 -0.98 13.59 11.90
N ILE A 134 -0.02 13.60 12.83
CA ILE A 134 -0.05 14.51 13.99
C ILE A 134 0.02 15.97 13.52
N ALA A 135 0.87 16.30 12.55
CA ALA A 135 0.95 17.64 11.97
C ALA A 135 -0.39 18.06 11.33
N CYS A 136 -1.10 17.11 10.72
CA CYS A 136 -2.47 17.31 10.20
C CYS A 136 -3.55 17.38 11.28
N GLY A 137 -3.20 17.41 12.57
CA GLY A 137 -4.14 17.55 13.69
C GLY A 137 -4.77 16.24 14.15
N LYS A 138 -4.26 15.08 13.74
CA LYS A 138 -4.75 13.77 14.20
C LYS A 138 -4.25 13.48 15.62
N SER A 139 -5.07 12.75 16.38
CA SER A 139 -4.62 12.21 17.67
C SER A 139 -3.51 11.17 17.45
N ARG A 140 -2.73 10.88 18.50
CA ARG A 140 -1.69 9.85 18.46
C ARG A 140 -2.27 8.48 18.10
N ASP A 141 -3.47 8.18 18.60
CA ASP A 141 -4.14 6.90 18.36
C ASP A 141 -4.60 6.77 16.91
N LEU A 142 -5.29 7.79 16.39
CA LEU A 142 -5.74 7.78 15.00
C LEU A 142 -4.54 7.78 14.03
N ALA A 143 -3.47 8.52 14.34
CA ALA A 143 -2.24 8.48 13.55
C ALA A 143 -1.63 7.07 13.51
N HIS A 144 -1.61 6.36 14.63
CA HIS A 144 -1.12 4.99 14.71
C HIS A 144 -2.00 4.00 13.93
N GLU A 145 -3.31 4.13 14.03
CA GLU A 145 -4.28 3.31 13.29
C GLU A 145 -4.14 3.52 11.77
N LEU A 146 -4.14 4.77 11.31
CA LEU A 146 -3.96 5.11 9.89
C LEU A 146 -2.61 4.62 9.37
N ALA A 147 -1.52 4.84 10.12
CA ALA A 147 -0.20 4.33 9.75
C ALA A 147 -0.20 2.80 9.63
N SER A 148 -0.89 2.09 10.54
CA SER A 148 -1.02 0.64 10.49
C SER A 148 -1.78 0.16 9.26
N LEU A 149 -2.89 0.81 8.92
CA LEU A 149 -3.66 0.52 7.70
C LEU A 149 -2.80 0.72 6.45
N ILE A 150 -2.04 1.81 6.39
CA ILE A 150 -1.16 2.11 5.25
C ILE A 150 -0.06 1.07 5.11
N TRP A 151 0.57 0.66 6.22
CA TRP A 151 1.58 -0.41 6.18
C TRP A 151 1.01 -1.72 5.63
N LEU A 152 -0.17 -2.13 6.12
CA LEU A 152 -0.84 -3.34 5.63
C LEU A 152 -1.14 -3.24 4.13
N ALA A 153 -1.75 -2.13 3.70
CA ALA A 153 -2.06 -1.89 2.30
C ALA A 153 -0.82 -1.92 1.40
N VAL A 154 0.30 -1.30 1.82
CA VAL A 154 1.53 -1.33 1.02
C VAL A 154 2.10 -2.75 0.93
N LEU A 155 2.15 -3.49 2.04
CA LEU A 155 2.65 -4.87 2.06
C LEU A 155 1.79 -5.81 1.19
N ASP A 156 0.47 -5.64 1.24
CA ASP A 156 -0.49 -6.44 0.45
C ASP A 156 -0.36 -6.23 -1.05
N ASN A 157 0.12 -5.04 -1.46
CA ASN A 157 0.23 -4.66 -2.86
C ASN A 157 1.67 -4.76 -3.41
N LEU A 158 2.59 -5.38 -2.66
CA LEU A 158 3.90 -5.73 -3.18
C LEU A 158 3.78 -6.85 -4.22
N GLU A 159 4.41 -6.64 -5.38
CA GLU A 159 4.52 -7.66 -6.42
C GLU A 159 5.44 -8.81 -5.98
N GLU A 160 5.15 -10.02 -6.43
CA GLU A 160 5.98 -11.20 -6.17
C GLU A 160 7.21 -11.21 -7.07
N ASN A 161 8.27 -10.54 -6.63
CA ASN A 161 9.55 -10.51 -7.31
C ASN A 161 10.72 -10.58 -6.31
N GLN A 162 11.92 -10.88 -6.81
CA GLN A 162 13.11 -11.06 -5.98
C GLN A 162 13.48 -9.81 -5.15
N GLN A 163 13.22 -8.61 -5.70
CA GLN A 163 13.50 -7.35 -5.02
C GLN A 163 12.62 -7.21 -3.76
N ASN A 164 11.32 -7.52 -3.88
CA ASN A 164 10.37 -7.45 -2.77
C ASN A 164 10.59 -8.57 -1.75
N PHE A 165 11.05 -9.75 -2.18
CA PHE A 165 11.52 -10.78 -1.23
C PHE A 165 12.66 -10.27 -0.35
N CYS A 166 13.70 -9.69 -0.96
CA CYS A 166 14.83 -9.11 -0.23
C CYS A 166 14.40 -7.97 0.69
N LEU A 167 13.45 -7.14 0.25
CA LEU A 167 12.85 -6.09 1.07
C LEU A 167 12.17 -6.66 2.32
N LEU A 168 11.28 -7.64 2.17
CA LEU A 168 10.57 -8.25 3.28
C LEU A 168 11.52 -8.96 4.26
N LYS A 169 12.53 -9.68 3.74
CA LYS A 169 13.56 -10.33 4.56
C LYS A 169 14.26 -9.31 5.46
N ARG A 170 14.68 -8.18 4.89
CA ARG A 170 15.26 -7.07 5.65
C ARG A 170 14.27 -6.53 6.70
N LEU A 171 13.02 -6.25 6.33
CA LEU A 171 12.01 -5.74 7.27
C LEU A 171 11.75 -6.69 8.44
N ALA A 172 11.85 -8.00 8.22
CA ALA A 172 11.71 -9.04 9.26
C ALA A 172 12.91 -9.07 10.21
N GLN A 173 14.10 -8.83 9.68
CA GLN A 173 15.37 -8.81 10.42
C GLN A 173 15.66 -7.46 11.11
N GLU A 174 14.98 -6.39 10.69
CA GLU A 174 15.05 -5.11 11.37
C GLU A 174 14.61 -5.27 12.84
N GLY A 175 15.54 -4.95 13.75
CA GLY A 175 15.26 -4.94 15.18
C GLY A 175 14.19 -3.90 15.50
N ASP A 176 13.32 -4.23 16.45
CA ASP A 176 12.45 -3.21 17.02
C ASP A 176 13.30 -2.33 17.92
N PHE A 177 13.78 -1.20 17.39
CA PHE A 177 14.16 -0.11 18.25
C PHE A 177 12.93 0.21 19.10
N PHE A 178 13.04 0.07 20.43
CA PHE A 178 11.95 0.36 21.36
C PHE A 178 11.59 1.85 21.25
N LEU A 179 10.74 2.18 20.29
CA LEU A 179 10.20 3.52 20.12
C LEU A 179 8.94 3.63 20.98
N PRO A 180 8.73 4.72 21.71
CA PRO A 180 7.51 4.89 22.47
C PRO A 180 6.31 4.90 21.52
N TYR A 181 5.17 4.40 21.99
CA TYR A 181 3.90 4.60 21.29
C TYR A 181 3.73 6.09 20.94
N PRO A 182 3.23 6.50 19.75
CA PRO A 182 2.73 5.69 18.64
C PRO A 182 3.78 5.30 17.59
N TYR A 183 5.07 5.53 17.85
CA TYR A 183 6.18 5.36 16.89
C TYR A 183 6.65 3.92 16.72
N THR A 184 6.16 2.98 17.53
CA THR A 184 6.33 1.55 17.29
C THR A 184 5.28 1.07 16.29
N ARG A 185 5.72 0.35 15.24
CA ARG A 185 4.80 -0.27 14.26
C ARG A 185 3.85 -1.24 14.95
N SER A 186 2.60 -1.29 14.52
CA SER A 186 1.65 -2.26 15.08
C SER A 186 2.07 -3.70 14.85
N VAL A 187 1.71 -4.57 15.80
CA VAL A 187 1.93 -6.02 15.74
C VAL A 187 1.36 -6.60 14.44
N LYS A 188 0.19 -6.11 13.99
CA LYS A 188 -0.45 -6.52 12.72
C LYS A 188 0.46 -6.23 11.51
N ALA A 189 0.97 -5.00 11.39
CA ALA A 189 1.85 -4.63 10.28
C ALA A 189 3.19 -5.40 10.33
N GLN A 190 3.75 -5.62 11.51
CA GLN A 190 4.98 -6.41 11.66
C GLN A 190 4.76 -7.88 11.28
N TRP A 191 3.66 -8.49 11.76
CA TRP A 191 3.32 -9.87 11.45
C TRP A 191 3.06 -10.09 9.96
N ARG A 192 2.43 -9.11 9.28
CA ARG A 192 2.12 -9.20 7.85
C ARG A 192 3.37 -9.41 6.98
N VAL A 193 4.52 -8.90 7.40
CA VAL A 193 5.81 -9.16 6.73
C VAL A 193 6.14 -10.66 6.74
N PHE A 194 6.03 -11.30 7.90
CA PHE A 194 6.31 -12.74 8.05
C PHE A 194 5.27 -13.59 7.32
N GLU A 195 4.00 -13.19 7.38
CA GLU A 195 2.94 -13.87 6.64
C GLU A 195 3.27 -13.91 5.14
N ARG A 196 3.54 -12.76 4.52
CA ARG A 196 3.90 -12.69 3.10
C ARG A 196 5.16 -13.49 2.77
N LEU A 197 6.19 -13.46 3.63
CA LEU A 197 7.39 -14.27 3.44
C LEU A 197 7.06 -15.78 3.41
N PHE A 198 6.27 -16.27 4.36
CA PHE A 198 5.99 -17.70 4.50
C PHE A 198 4.87 -18.22 3.57
N THR A 199 4.04 -17.33 3.01
CA THR A 199 3.01 -17.70 2.03
C THR A 199 3.51 -17.48 0.61
N ASP A 200 3.75 -16.22 0.24
CA ASP A 200 3.84 -15.80 -1.16
C ASP A 200 5.28 -15.93 -1.68
N PHE A 201 6.26 -15.78 -0.79
CA PHE A 201 7.68 -15.91 -1.13
C PHE A 201 8.31 -17.20 -0.60
N ARG A 202 7.49 -18.19 -0.22
CA ARG A 202 7.95 -19.43 0.40
C ARG A 202 9.03 -20.13 -0.44
N ASP A 203 8.83 -20.16 -1.74
CA ASP A 203 9.71 -20.87 -2.69
C ASP A 203 11.01 -20.08 -2.97
N CYS A 204 11.11 -18.83 -2.54
CA CYS A 204 12.32 -18.01 -2.65
C CYS A 204 13.35 -18.30 -1.56
N PHE A 205 12.97 -19.02 -0.49
CA PHE A 205 13.86 -19.35 0.60
C PHE A 205 14.87 -20.44 0.23
N ASN A 206 16.13 -20.22 0.58
CA ASN A 206 17.05 -21.33 0.81
C ASN A 206 16.87 -21.86 2.24
N HIS A 207 17.44 -23.04 2.51
CA HIS A 207 17.27 -23.71 3.80
C HIS A 207 17.73 -22.86 4.99
N VAL A 208 18.84 -22.13 4.87
CA VAL A 208 19.39 -21.32 5.98
C VAL A 208 18.49 -20.11 6.25
N ASP A 209 18.14 -19.38 5.19
CA ASP A 209 17.31 -18.18 5.27
C ASP A 209 15.94 -18.46 5.90
N TYR A 210 15.36 -19.63 5.61
CA TYR A 210 14.08 -20.03 6.19
C TYR A 210 14.14 -20.13 7.72
N TYR A 211 15.16 -20.81 8.26
CA TYR A 211 15.28 -20.99 9.71
C TYR A 211 15.67 -19.70 10.41
N ASP A 212 16.48 -18.84 9.79
CA ASP A 212 16.83 -17.53 10.35
C ASP A 212 15.60 -16.64 10.49
N ILE A 213 14.77 -16.54 9.45
CA ILE A 213 13.54 -15.75 9.50
C ILE A 213 12.51 -16.36 10.46
N LEU A 214 12.43 -17.69 10.53
CA LEU A 214 11.57 -18.36 11.52
C LEU A 214 12.03 -18.07 12.95
N ALA A 215 13.34 -18.02 13.21
CA ALA A 215 13.88 -17.66 14.51
C ALA A 215 13.56 -16.19 14.86
N CYS A 216 13.69 -15.27 13.91
CA CYS A 216 13.27 -13.86 14.09
C CYS A 216 11.78 -13.73 14.43
N ALA A 217 10.91 -14.50 13.76
CA ALA A 217 9.48 -14.50 14.05
C ALA A 217 9.21 -14.98 15.49
N LYS A 218 9.86 -16.06 15.91
CA LYS A 218 9.76 -16.61 17.26
C LYS A 218 10.25 -15.63 18.32
N SER A 219 11.35 -14.92 18.09
CA SER A 219 11.85 -13.96 19.08
C SER A 219 10.94 -12.74 19.21
N LYS A 220 10.33 -12.27 18.11
CA LYS A 220 9.52 -11.04 18.11
C LYS A 220 8.12 -11.23 18.68
N PHE A 221 7.48 -12.38 18.44
CA PHE A 221 6.08 -12.58 18.78
C PHE A 221 5.87 -13.56 19.94
N GLN A 222 6.85 -13.78 20.82
CA GLN A 222 6.68 -14.73 21.93
C GLN A 222 5.98 -14.12 23.18
N PRO A 223 5.04 -14.87 23.82
CA PRO A 223 4.53 -16.16 23.38
C PRO A 223 3.72 -15.96 22.09
N ILE A 224 3.94 -16.84 21.10
CA ILE A 224 3.17 -16.78 19.85
C ILE A 224 1.71 -16.76 20.29
N PRO A 225 0.92 -15.71 19.96
CA PRO A 225 -0.42 -15.52 20.52
C PRO A 225 -1.19 -16.84 20.47
N SER A 226 -2.02 -17.17 21.45
CA SER A 226 -2.67 -18.49 21.54
C SER A 226 -3.45 -18.91 20.29
N ALA A 227 -3.81 -17.95 19.43
CA ALA A 227 -4.30 -18.15 18.06
C ALA A 227 -3.32 -18.87 17.10
N CYS A 228 -2.05 -18.98 17.48
CA CYS A 228 -0.92 -19.52 16.74
C CYS A 228 -0.30 -20.77 17.40
N VAL A 229 -0.85 -21.28 18.51
CA VAL A 229 -0.44 -22.59 19.05
C VAL A 229 -0.74 -23.71 18.04
N TYR A 230 -1.77 -23.52 17.20
CA TYR A 230 -2.01 -24.38 16.03
C TYR A 230 -0.90 -24.27 14.96
N LEU A 231 -0.13 -23.17 14.92
CA LEU A 231 1.02 -23.00 14.05
C LEU A 231 2.22 -23.84 14.53
N GLU A 232 2.40 -24.04 15.84
CA GLU A 232 3.45 -24.93 16.37
C GLU A 232 3.19 -26.40 16.00
N ILE A 233 1.93 -26.86 16.04
CA ILE A 233 1.56 -28.21 15.59
C ILE A 233 1.73 -28.34 14.07
N PHE A 234 1.43 -27.28 13.31
CA PHE A 234 1.42 -27.25 11.85
C PHE A 234 2.83 -27.13 11.21
N ILE A 235 3.76 -26.37 11.81
CA ILE A 235 5.17 -26.31 11.33
C ILE A 235 5.86 -27.68 11.48
N MET A 236 5.41 -28.53 12.42
CA MET A 236 5.97 -29.87 12.62
C MET A 236 5.29 -30.98 11.80
N THR A 237 4.09 -30.77 11.23
CA THR A 237 3.36 -31.85 10.52
C THR A 237 3.13 -31.51 9.04
N ARG A 238 3.93 -32.13 8.17
CA ARG A 238 3.70 -32.18 6.72
C ARG A 238 2.26 -32.66 6.42
N ASN A 239 1.61 -32.04 5.43
CA ASN A 239 0.40 -32.51 4.72
C ASN A 239 -0.99 -32.24 5.32
N VAL A 240 -1.39 -30.98 5.55
CA VAL A 240 -2.82 -30.61 5.44
C VAL A 240 -2.97 -29.25 4.76
N SER A 241 -3.94 -29.14 3.85
CA SER A 241 -4.21 -27.99 2.98
C SER A 241 -4.25 -26.64 3.72
N ILE A 242 -3.32 -25.76 3.33
CA ILE A 242 -3.11 -24.37 3.79
C ILE A 242 -4.42 -23.54 3.84
N THR A 243 -5.39 -23.88 3.00
CA THR A 243 -6.68 -23.17 2.83
C THR A 243 -7.58 -23.22 4.07
N PHE A 244 -7.55 -24.30 4.86
CA PHE A 244 -8.50 -24.50 5.97
C PHE A 244 -8.11 -23.71 7.25
N ILE A 245 -6.81 -23.52 7.46
CA ILE A 245 -6.27 -22.80 8.64
C ILE A 245 -6.27 -21.29 8.39
N TRP A 246 -6.04 -20.88 7.15
CA TRP A 246 -6.16 -19.49 6.71
C TRP A 246 -7.56 -18.91 6.98
N TYR A 247 -8.62 -19.71 6.73
CA TYR A 247 -10.00 -19.32 7.03
C TYR A 247 -10.24 -19.10 8.54
N TYR A 248 -9.57 -19.87 9.40
CA TYR A 248 -9.75 -19.83 10.86
C TYR A 248 -8.93 -18.70 11.53
N CYS A 249 -7.71 -18.45 11.07
CA CYS A 249 -6.91 -17.31 11.55
C CYS A 249 -7.50 -15.97 11.08
N ARG A 250 -8.03 -15.90 9.86
CA ARG A 250 -8.67 -14.69 9.31
C ARG A 250 -9.94 -14.29 10.08
N THR A 251 -10.82 -15.25 10.37
CA THR A 251 -12.06 -15.00 11.13
C THR A 251 -11.81 -14.48 12.54
N MET A 252 -10.75 -14.96 13.22
CA MET A 252 -10.41 -14.50 14.58
C MET A 252 -9.79 -13.10 14.64
N PHE A 253 -9.16 -12.62 13.56
CA PHE A 253 -8.58 -11.27 13.49
C PHE A 253 -9.58 -10.19 12.99
N GLU A 254 -10.62 -10.60 12.26
CA GLU A 254 -11.70 -9.72 11.81
C GLU A 254 -12.71 -9.39 12.94
N ASP A 255 -12.90 -10.28 13.94
CA ASP A 255 -13.95 -10.15 14.97
C ASP A 255 -13.61 -9.34 16.25
N GLY A 256 -12.49 -8.60 16.29
CA GLY A 256 -12.25 -7.52 17.27
C GLY A 256 -12.39 -7.84 18.77
N SER A 257 -12.46 -9.12 19.16
CA SER A 257 -12.82 -9.53 20.52
C SER A 257 -11.57 -9.65 21.40
N TYR A 258 -11.08 -8.52 21.91
CA TYR A 258 -10.06 -8.53 22.96
C TYR A 258 -10.68 -9.07 24.26
N PHE A 259 -10.12 -10.16 24.79
CA PHE A 259 -10.35 -10.61 26.15
C PHE A 259 -10.02 -9.48 27.12
N LYS A 260 -11.03 -8.97 27.83
CA LYS A 260 -10.85 -8.23 29.09
C LYS A 260 -10.09 -9.12 30.06
N PHE A 261 -8.80 -8.86 30.29
CA PHE A 261 -8.13 -9.36 31.48
C PHE A 261 -8.62 -8.54 32.67
N ASN A 262 -9.51 -9.14 33.45
CA ASN A 262 -9.87 -8.67 34.78
C ASN A 262 -8.63 -8.87 35.68
N TYR A 263 -7.91 -7.79 35.95
CA TYR A 263 -6.96 -7.77 37.07
C TYR A 263 -7.77 -7.72 38.36
N ASN A 264 -8.00 -8.89 38.96
CA ASN A 264 -8.28 -9.03 40.39
C ASN A 264 -8.06 -10.49 40.79
N SER A 265 -6.83 -10.84 41.10
CA SER A 265 -6.49 -11.94 42.00
C SER A 265 -5.08 -11.70 42.53
N TYR A 266 -5.00 -11.57 43.86
CA TYR A 266 -3.86 -11.30 44.75
C TYR A 266 -3.64 -9.84 45.13
#